data_AF-A0A943MT70-F1
#
_entry.id   AF-A0A943MT70-F1
#
_cell.length_a   1.000
_cell.length_b   1.000
_cell.length_c   1.000
_cell.angle_alpha   90.00
_cell.angle_beta   90.00
_cell.angle_gamma   90.00
#
_symmetry.space_group_name_H-M   'P 1'
#
loop_
_entity.id
_entity.type
_entity.pdbx_description
1 polymer ?
#
loop_
_entity_poly.entity_id
_entity_poly.type
_entity_poly.pdbx_seq_one_letter_code
_entity_poly.pdbx_strand_id
1 'polypeptide(L)'
;MTILSGIGSSHGIVAGQIHFFDNAAKPEKARKALDRAAENERFEHARAAAVGMLGELRERAAREVGGDEAMIFDTQRMILEDPDFIDAVAKLILEDGYTAEYAVQEAGHRFARVFWRMDDAYLRERGADIVDLCNGLIRQLRGLKEQELCEARGQWVIAAHRFLPSEVIRLERGRVLAIVTSGGTRDSHASILARTMGVPAVVGVGKGLFALREGEISVVDGYSGRVFIHPDERTLKAVREQCHGPRVLIPAIE
;
A
#
# COMPACT_ATOMS: atom_id res chain seq x y z
N MET A 1 4.11 -24.83 -12.47
CA MET A 1 3.49 -24.49 -11.18
C MET A 1 4.58 -24.05 -10.22
N THR A 2 4.50 -22.81 -9.74
CA THR A 2 5.41 -22.26 -8.71
C THR A 2 4.60 -22.06 -7.43
N ILE A 3 5.19 -22.33 -6.26
CA ILE A 3 4.52 -22.14 -4.97
C ILE A 3 5.27 -21.07 -4.18
N LEU A 4 4.57 -20.00 -3.80
CA LEU A 4 5.04 -19.03 -2.83
C LEU A 4 4.45 -19.37 -1.47
N SER A 5 5.26 -19.25 -0.41
CA SER A 5 4.84 -19.52 0.96
C SER A 5 5.02 -18.27 1.80
N GLY A 6 4.00 -17.94 2.59
CA GLY A 6 3.98 -16.83 3.52
C GLY A 6 3.10 -17.15 4.72
N ILE A 7 2.46 -16.13 5.27
CA ILE A 7 1.58 -16.23 6.42
C ILE A 7 0.14 -16.07 5.95
N GLY A 8 -0.69 -17.10 6.14
CA GLY A 8 -2.15 -16.98 6.01
C GLY A 8 -2.67 -15.98 7.04
N SER A 9 -3.17 -14.84 6.58
CA SER A 9 -3.64 -13.76 7.44
C SER A 9 -5.15 -13.55 7.38
N SER A 10 -5.82 -14.04 6.34
CA SER A 10 -7.27 -14.11 6.25
C SER A 10 -7.68 -15.40 5.55
N HIS A 11 -8.67 -16.09 6.10
CA HIS A 11 -9.08 -17.42 5.66
C HIS A 11 -9.86 -17.39 4.34
N GLY A 12 -9.79 -18.50 3.61
CA GLY A 12 -10.46 -18.69 2.33
C GLY A 12 -9.50 -19.22 1.28
N ILE A 13 -10.07 -19.72 0.19
CA ILE A 13 -9.31 -20.14 -0.99
C ILE A 13 -9.98 -19.53 -2.20
N VAL A 14 -9.21 -18.94 -3.10
CA VAL A 14 -9.75 -18.38 -4.34
C VAL A 14 -8.75 -18.52 -5.48
N ALA A 15 -9.26 -18.54 -6.71
CA ALA A 15 -8.47 -18.46 -7.91
C ALA A 15 -8.78 -17.16 -8.66
N GLY A 16 -7.77 -16.51 -9.21
CA GLY A 16 -7.94 -15.28 -9.99
C GLY A 16 -6.65 -14.83 -10.65
N GLN A 17 -6.78 -13.85 -11.54
CA GLN A 17 -5.64 -13.22 -12.19
C GLN A 17 -4.95 -12.25 -11.24
N ILE A 18 -3.62 -12.24 -11.27
CA ILE A 18 -2.80 -11.31 -10.49
C ILE A 18 -2.90 -9.91 -11.11
N HIS A 19 -3.18 -8.94 -10.25
CA HIS A 19 -3.03 -7.52 -10.55
C HIS A 19 -2.00 -6.92 -9.61
N PHE A 20 -0.91 -6.39 -10.18
CA PHE A 20 0.14 -5.75 -9.39
C PHE A 20 -0.27 -4.33 -9.01
N PHE A 21 -0.20 -4.06 -7.72
CA PHE A 21 -0.41 -2.76 -7.13
C PHE A 21 0.84 -2.37 -6.36
N ASP A 22 1.69 -1.55 -6.98
CA ASP A 22 2.93 -1.06 -6.36
C ASP A 22 3.11 0.42 -6.65
N ASN A 23 2.73 1.25 -5.67
CA ASN A 23 2.97 2.69 -5.72
C ASN A 23 4.28 3.10 -5.03
N ALA A 24 5.20 2.18 -4.72
CA ALA A 24 6.46 2.54 -4.08
C ALA A 24 7.20 3.59 -4.92
N ALA A 25 7.39 4.78 -4.35
CA ALA A 25 8.08 5.85 -5.05
C ALA A 25 9.56 5.47 -5.22
N LYS A 26 10.09 5.59 -6.44
CA LYS A 26 11.53 5.48 -6.66
C LYS A 26 12.25 6.56 -5.86
N PRO A 27 13.35 6.22 -5.15
CA PRO A 27 14.11 7.19 -4.37
C PRO A 27 14.50 8.41 -5.20
N GLU A 28 14.30 9.58 -4.62
CA GLU A 28 14.71 10.84 -5.20
C GLU A 28 16.21 11.00 -5.15
N LYS A 29 16.76 11.47 -6.28
CA LYS A 29 18.15 11.87 -6.36
C LYS A 29 18.28 13.33 -5.97
N ALA A 30 19.34 13.65 -5.24
CA ALA A 30 19.69 15.03 -4.94
C ALA A 30 19.80 15.84 -6.24
N ARG A 31 18.89 16.80 -6.44
CA ARG A 31 18.85 17.69 -7.59
C ARG A 31 18.62 19.10 -7.09
N LYS A 32 19.29 20.07 -7.73
CA LYS A 32 19.10 21.48 -7.40
C LYS A 32 17.87 22.04 -8.11
N ALA A 33 17.11 22.84 -7.38
CA ALA A 33 15.98 23.59 -7.88
C ALA A 33 16.45 24.71 -8.81
N LEU A 34 15.68 24.98 -9.87
CA LEU A 34 15.89 26.15 -10.74
C LEU A 34 15.37 27.43 -10.08
N ASP A 35 14.23 27.33 -9.39
CA ASP A 35 13.62 28.41 -8.61
C ASP A 35 13.18 27.86 -7.25
N ARG A 36 13.82 28.35 -6.18
CA ARG A 36 13.58 27.86 -4.82
C ARG A 36 12.23 28.32 -4.27
N ALA A 37 11.79 29.52 -4.64
CA ALA A 37 10.51 30.05 -4.16
C ALA A 37 9.36 29.26 -4.78
N ALA A 38 9.44 29.00 -6.09
CA ALA A 38 8.45 28.18 -6.79
C ALA A 38 8.42 26.73 -6.26
N GLU A 39 9.56 26.12 -5.95
CA GLU A 39 9.60 24.79 -5.33
C GLU A 39 8.97 24.77 -3.94
N ASN A 40 9.18 25.80 -3.13
CA ASN A 40 8.57 25.88 -1.80
C ASN A 40 7.05 26.06 -1.89
N GLU A 41 6.56 26.84 -2.85
CA GLU A 41 5.13 26.98 -3.13
C GLU A 41 4.51 25.65 -3.60
N ARG A 42 5.20 24.91 -4.48
CA ARG A 42 4.79 23.55 -4.88
C ARG A 42 4.65 22.62 -3.68
N PHE A 43 5.63 22.66 -2.77
CA PHE A 43 5.58 21.88 -1.53
C PHE A 43 4.38 22.26 -0.66
N GLU A 44 4.18 23.54 -0.35
CA GLU A 44 3.07 23.98 0.51
C GLU A 44 1.71 23.62 -0.08
N HIS A 45 1.53 23.80 -1.39
CA HIS A 45 0.29 23.43 -2.05
C HIS A 45 0.06 21.91 -2.00
N ALA A 46 1.10 21.12 -2.28
CA ALA A 46 0.99 19.66 -2.22
C ALA A 46 0.68 19.16 -0.80
N ARG A 47 1.34 19.75 0.21
CA ARG A 47 1.13 19.47 1.63
C ARG A 47 -0.30 19.79 2.06
N ALA A 48 -0.81 20.98 1.74
CA ALA A 48 -2.17 21.40 2.08
C ALA A 48 -3.22 20.46 1.46
N ALA A 49 -3.04 20.08 0.19
CA ALA A 49 -3.90 19.12 -0.48
C ALA A 49 -3.84 17.72 0.17
N ALA A 50 -2.65 17.25 0.55
CA ALA A 50 -2.48 15.98 1.26
C ALA A 50 -3.17 15.99 2.63
N VAL A 51 -3.06 17.08 3.40
CA VAL A 51 -3.77 17.24 4.68
C VAL A 51 -5.29 17.15 4.50
N GLY A 52 -5.85 17.84 3.50
CA GLY A 52 -7.27 17.74 3.17
C GLY A 52 -7.70 16.31 2.84
N MET A 53 -6.94 15.65 1.97
CA MET A 53 -7.19 14.26 1.57
C MET A 53 -7.15 13.28 2.75
N LEU A 54 -6.20 13.45 3.68
CA LEU A 54 -6.14 12.62 4.88
C LEU A 54 -7.36 12.82 5.78
N GLY A 55 -7.91 14.04 5.84
CA GLY A 55 -9.17 14.32 6.52
C GLY A 55 -10.34 13.52 5.94
N GLU A 56 -10.47 13.49 4.62
CA GLU A 56 -11.50 12.70 3.93
C GLU A 56 -11.33 11.18 4.16
N LEU A 57 -10.09 10.69 4.11
CA LEU A 57 -9.78 9.27 4.36
C LEU A 57 -10.11 8.88 5.80
N ARG A 58 -9.83 9.76 6.76
CA ARG A 58 -10.16 9.58 8.17
C ARG A 58 -11.66 9.44 8.40
N GLU A 59 -12.47 10.33 7.81
CA GLU A 59 -13.93 10.25 7.88
C GLU A 59 -14.50 9.00 7.21
N ARG A 60 -13.87 8.54 6.12
CA ARG A 60 -14.26 7.30 5.45
C ARG A 60 -13.90 6.08 6.30
N ALA A 61 -12.68 6.02 6.84
CA ALA A 61 -12.22 4.95 7.73
C ALA A 61 -13.14 4.79 8.95
N ALA A 62 -13.50 5.90 9.59
CA ALA A 62 -14.36 5.92 10.77
C ALA A 62 -15.77 5.35 10.49
N ARG A 63 -16.29 5.54 9.28
CA ARG A 63 -17.60 5.02 8.87
C ARG A 63 -17.54 3.56 8.43
N GLU A 64 -16.46 3.15 7.77
CA GLU A 64 -16.39 1.88 7.04
C GLU A 64 -15.68 0.75 7.77
N VAL A 65 -14.79 1.07 8.71
CA VAL A 65 -13.91 0.10 9.38
C VAL A 65 -13.99 0.26 10.90
N GLY A 66 -13.84 1.48 11.41
CA GLY A 66 -13.82 1.74 12.85
C GLY A 66 -13.05 3.00 13.23
N GLY A 67 -13.24 3.46 14.46
CA GLY A 67 -12.56 4.66 14.99
C GLY A 67 -11.06 4.43 15.20
N ASP A 68 -10.66 3.22 15.60
CA ASP A 68 -9.26 2.89 15.88
C ASP A 68 -8.41 2.89 14.62
N GLU A 69 -8.94 2.36 13.51
CA GLU A 69 -8.31 2.39 12.20
C GLU A 69 -8.27 3.80 11.59
N ALA A 70 -9.17 4.70 12.01
CA ALA A 70 -9.18 6.08 11.56
C ALA A 70 -8.06 6.93 12.20
N MET A 71 -7.59 6.56 13.39
CA MET A 71 -6.56 7.31 14.14
C MET A 71 -5.20 7.38 13.43
N ILE A 72 -4.92 6.45 12.51
CA ILE A 72 -3.68 6.47 11.74
C ILE A 72 -3.57 7.73 10.87
N PHE A 73 -4.69 8.16 10.28
CA PHE A 73 -4.74 9.36 9.45
C PHE A 73 -4.58 10.63 10.28
N ASP A 74 -5.06 10.64 11.52
CA ASP A 74 -4.84 11.75 12.45
C ASP A 74 -3.34 11.91 12.73
N THR A 75 -2.62 10.80 12.93
CA THR A 75 -1.15 10.83 13.11
C THR A 75 -0.43 11.35 11.85
N GLN A 76 -0.84 10.90 10.67
CA GLN A 76 -0.25 11.35 9.40
C GLN A 76 -0.48 12.85 9.16
N ARG A 77 -1.67 13.36 9.50
CA ARG A 77 -1.97 14.80 9.44
C ARG A 77 -1.10 15.59 10.39
N MET A 78 -0.96 15.14 11.64
CA MET A 78 -0.12 15.81 12.63
C MET A 78 1.32 16.00 12.12
N ILE A 79 1.88 15.02 11.40
CA ILE A 79 3.22 15.13 10.82
C ILE A 79 3.27 16.19 9.71
N LEU A 80 2.28 16.23 8.81
CA LEU A 80 2.25 17.25 7.74
C LEU A 80 1.93 18.65 8.25
N GLU A 81 1.32 18.76 9.42
CA GLU A 81 1.00 20.03 10.09
C GLU A 81 2.09 20.46 11.10
N ASP A 82 3.07 19.59 11.39
CA ASP A 82 4.16 19.85 12.33
C ASP A 82 5.11 20.96 11.80
N PRO A 83 5.26 22.09 12.51
CA PRO A 83 6.21 23.14 12.14
C PRO A 83 7.64 22.63 11.95
N ASP A 84 8.11 21.66 12.74
CA ASP A 84 9.47 21.13 12.62
C ASP A 84 9.65 20.37 11.30
N PHE A 85 8.61 19.69 10.82
CA PHE A 85 8.65 19.00 9.53
C PHE A 85 8.62 20.01 8.39
N ILE A 86 7.72 21.00 8.45
CA ILE A 86 7.59 22.06 7.45
C ILE A 86 8.91 22.83 7.33
N ASP A 87 9.49 23.25 8.44
CA ASP A 87 10.75 23.99 8.47
C ASP A 87 11.92 23.15 7.95
N ALA A 88 11.95 21.84 8.27
CA ALA A 88 12.98 20.94 7.77
C ALA A 88 12.94 20.82 6.23
N VAL A 89 11.74 20.73 5.65
CA VAL A 89 11.57 20.69 4.19
C VAL A 89 11.91 22.06 3.57
N ALA A 90 11.36 23.14 4.12
CA ALA A 90 11.58 24.51 3.65
C ALA A 90 13.08 24.87 3.65
N LYS A 91 13.83 24.47 4.68
CA LYS A 91 15.28 24.67 4.74
C LYS A 91 16.02 23.98 3.60
N LEU A 92 15.69 22.71 3.32
CA LEU A 92 16.30 21.95 2.23
C LEU A 92 16.02 22.57 0.85
N ILE A 93 14.86 23.23 0.68
CA ILE A 93 14.49 23.90 -0.55
C ILE A 93 15.12 25.30 -0.64
N LEU A 94 14.88 26.16 0.35
CA LEU A 94 15.18 27.60 0.30
C LEU A 94 16.67 27.89 0.56
N GLU A 95 17.25 27.24 1.57
CA GLU A 95 18.65 27.45 1.94
C GLU A 95 19.56 26.57 1.07
N ASP A 96 19.31 25.26 1.07
CA ASP A 96 20.17 24.30 0.39
C ASP A 96 19.88 24.20 -1.12
N GLY A 97 18.73 24.67 -1.59
CA GLY A 97 18.41 24.75 -3.02
C GLY A 97 18.06 23.42 -3.67
N TYR A 98 17.54 22.44 -2.93
CA TYR A 98 17.08 21.16 -3.50
C TYR A 98 15.64 21.23 -4.02
N THR A 99 15.25 20.26 -4.87
CA THR A 99 13.84 20.13 -5.31
C THR A 99 12.94 19.68 -4.15
N ALA A 100 11.66 20.01 -4.25
CA ALA A 100 10.66 19.69 -3.23
C ALA A 100 10.58 18.19 -2.93
N GLU A 101 10.65 17.34 -3.96
CA GLU A 101 10.56 15.89 -3.79
C GLU A 101 11.71 15.33 -2.96
N TYR A 102 12.94 15.77 -3.25
CA TYR A 102 14.11 15.35 -2.49
C TYR A 102 14.07 15.88 -1.06
N ALA A 103 13.65 17.13 -0.87
CA ALA A 103 13.50 17.73 0.44
C ALA A 103 12.51 16.97 1.33
N VAL A 104 11.33 16.62 0.78
CA VAL A 104 10.33 15.80 1.46
C VAL A 104 10.87 14.42 1.81
N GLN A 105 11.60 13.75 0.89
CA GLN A 105 12.20 12.45 1.15
C GLN A 105 13.17 12.50 2.34
N GLU A 106 14.08 13.46 2.35
CA GLU A 106 15.11 13.55 3.38
C GLU A 106 14.52 13.94 4.75
N ALA A 107 13.56 14.87 4.77
CA ALA A 107 12.83 15.21 5.99
C ALA A 107 12.05 13.99 6.51
N GLY A 108 11.29 13.31 5.64
CA GLY A 108 10.55 12.09 5.98
C GLY A 108 11.44 11.01 6.59
N HIS A 109 12.58 10.70 5.97
CA HIS A 109 13.55 9.74 6.49
C HIS A 109 14.17 10.18 7.83
N ARG A 110 14.33 11.48 8.08
CA ARG A 110 14.83 11.99 9.37
C ARG A 110 13.80 11.76 10.47
N PHE A 111 12.53 12.05 10.22
CA PHE A 111 11.45 11.85 11.19
C PHE A 111 11.18 10.36 11.42
N ALA A 112 11.11 9.55 10.36
CA ALA A 112 10.93 8.10 10.45
C ALA A 112 12.02 7.40 11.29
N ARG A 113 13.26 7.89 11.23
CA ARG A 113 14.38 7.36 12.03
C ARG A 113 14.17 7.46 13.54
N VAL A 114 13.37 8.42 14.01
CA VAL A 114 13.04 8.52 15.44
C VAL A 114 12.18 7.32 15.87
N PHE A 115 11.17 6.99 15.07
CA PHE A 115 10.26 5.85 15.31
C PHE A 115 10.96 4.50 15.14
N TRP A 116 11.82 4.34 14.14
CA TRP A 116 12.54 3.07 13.93
C TRP A 116 13.53 2.72 15.04
N ARG A 117 13.97 3.70 15.84
CA ARG A 117 14.86 3.50 16.99
C ARG A 117 14.12 3.09 18.26
N MET A 118 12.79 3.07 18.25
CA MET A 118 12.00 2.64 19.39
C MET A 118 11.99 1.11 19.51
N ASP A 119 11.97 0.61 20.75
CA ASP A 119 11.99 -0.83 21.03
C ASP A 119 10.66 -1.53 20.69
N ASP A 120 9.56 -0.78 20.80
CA ASP A 120 8.21 -1.24 20.53
C ASP A 120 7.99 -1.48 19.01
N ALA A 121 7.59 -2.70 18.66
CA ALA A 121 7.36 -3.11 17.28
C ALA A 121 6.22 -2.34 16.60
N TYR A 122 5.15 -2.00 17.34
CA TYR A 122 4.04 -1.20 16.85
C TYR A 122 4.50 0.25 16.55
N LEU A 123 5.32 0.84 17.42
CA LEU A 123 5.88 2.17 17.17
C LEU A 123 6.88 2.19 16.01
N ARG A 124 7.62 1.09 15.77
CA ARG A 124 8.49 0.98 14.58
C ARG A 124 7.70 0.94 13.28
N GLU A 125 6.51 0.31 13.26
CA GLU A 125 5.65 0.32 12.07
C GLU A 125 5.22 1.75 11.70
N ARG A 126 4.98 2.62 12.68
CA ARG A 126 4.69 4.04 12.42
C ARG A 126 5.78 4.75 11.66
N GLY A 127 7.06 4.40 11.87
CA GLY A 127 8.16 4.97 11.09
C GLY A 127 8.03 4.67 9.60
N ALA A 128 7.54 3.49 9.24
CA ALA A 128 7.25 3.17 7.84
C ALA A 128 6.06 3.99 7.31
N ASP A 129 5.01 4.19 8.12
CA ASP A 129 3.87 5.02 7.73
C ASP A 129 4.26 6.48 7.42
N ILE A 130 5.28 7.02 8.08
CA ILE A 130 5.83 8.36 7.77
C ILE A 130 6.50 8.37 6.40
N VAL A 131 7.32 7.36 6.09
CA VAL A 131 7.98 7.25 4.79
C VAL A 131 6.93 7.12 3.70
N ASP A 132 5.90 6.35 3.94
CA ASP A 132 4.82 6.09 3.01
C ASP A 132 3.96 7.34 2.76
N LEU A 133 3.67 8.12 3.81
CA LEU A 133 3.07 9.45 3.72
C LEU A 133 3.90 10.38 2.82
N CYS A 134 5.22 10.44 3.04
CA CYS A 134 6.13 11.26 2.25
C CYS A 134 6.20 10.80 0.79
N ASN A 135 6.17 9.48 0.54
CA ASN A 135 6.11 8.93 -0.81
C ASN A 135 4.83 9.34 -1.54
N GLY A 136 3.68 9.35 -0.85
CA GLY A 136 2.43 9.89 -1.39
C GLY A 136 2.55 11.35 -1.81
N LEU A 137 3.14 12.19 -0.94
CA LEU A 137 3.39 13.59 -1.22
C LEU A 137 4.35 13.78 -2.41
N ILE A 138 5.41 12.98 -2.50
CA ILE A 138 6.37 12.98 -3.63
C ILE A 138 5.67 12.60 -4.94
N ARG A 139 4.77 11.61 -4.94
CA ARG A 139 3.99 11.26 -6.14
C ARG A 139 3.15 12.43 -6.63
N GLN A 140 2.47 13.12 -5.70
CA GLN A 140 1.69 14.30 -6.02
C GLN A 140 2.56 15.44 -6.58
N LEU A 141 3.73 15.69 -5.98
CA LEU A 141 4.69 16.67 -6.48
C LEU A 141 5.16 16.34 -7.91
N ARG A 142 5.38 15.06 -8.22
CA ARG A 142 5.72 14.59 -9.57
C ARG A 142 4.55 14.66 -10.58
N GLY A 143 3.34 15.00 -10.13
CA GLY A 143 2.13 14.94 -10.95
C GLY A 143 1.76 13.52 -11.38
N LEU A 144 2.28 12.50 -10.68
CA LEU A 144 1.91 11.11 -10.92
C LEU A 144 0.51 10.90 -10.34
N LYS A 145 -0.42 10.48 -11.20
CA LYS A 145 -1.69 9.93 -10.70
C LYS A 145 -1.36 8.66 -9.93
N GLU A 146 -1.99 8.48 -8.77
CA GLU A 146 -1.97 7.16 -8.12
C GLU A 146 -2.54 6.14 -9.10
N GLN A 147 -1.98 4.93 -9.14
CA GLN A 147 -2.61 3.86 -9.88
C GLN A 147 -4.01 3.67 -9.29
N GLU A 148 -5.03 4.05 -10.05
CA GLU A 148 -6.39 3.78 -9.66
C GLU A 148 -6.62 2.28 -9.81
N LEU A 149 -6.73 1.57 -8.68
CA LEU A 149 -7.27 0.21 -8.63
C LEU A 149 -8.63 0.10 -9.34
N CYS A 150 -9.33 1.23 -9.51
CA CYS A 150 -10.64 1.35 -10.13
C CYS A 150 -10.64 1.34 -11.66
N GLU A 151 -9.50 1.51 -12.35
CA GLU A 151 -9.49 1.50 -13.84
C GLU A 151 -9.53 0.07 -14.42
N ALA A 152 -9.02 -0.94 -13.70
CA ALA A 152 -9.05 -2.32 -14.13
C ALA A 152 -10.48 -2.91 -14.01
N ARG A 153 -11.07 -3.31 -15.15
CA ARG A 153 -12.36 -4.01 -15.19
C ARG A 153 -12.19 -5.46 -14.74
N GLY A 154 -12.91 -5.90 -13.71
CA GLY A 154 -12.91 -7.31 -13.24
C GLY A 154 -12.68 -7.46 -11.75
N GLN A 155 -12.58 -8.70 -11.27
CA GLN A 155 -12.12 -9.00 -9.92
C GLN A 155 -10.73 -9.66 -9.98
N TRP A 156 -9.84 -9.30 -9.06
CA TRP A 156 -8.41 -9.59 -9.16
C TRP A 156 -7.83 -10.10 -7.84
N VAL A 157 -6.76 -10.89 -7.95
CA VAL A 157 -5.84 -11.15 -6.83
C VAL A 157 -4.85 -9.99 -6.79
N ILE A 158 -4.95 -9.12 -5.78
CA ILE A 158 -4.09 -7.95 -5.70
C ILE A 158 -2.75 -8.35 -5.09
N ALA A 159 -1.67 -8.15 -5.84
CA ALA A 159 -0.30 -8.40 -5.43
C ALA A 159 0.44 -7.08 -5.17
N ALA A 160 0.97 -6.88 -3.97
CA ALA A 160 1.68 -5.64 -3.60
C ALA A 160 2.94 -5.90 -2.78
N HIS A 161 3.84 -4.93 -2.68
CA HIS A 161 4.91 -5.02 -1.68
C HIS A 161 4.33 -4.95 -0.26
N ARG A 162 3.53 -3.91 -0.04
CA ARG A 162 2.79 -3.55 1.16
C ARG A 162 1.66 -2.60 0.71
N PHE A 163 0.56 -2.55 1.45
CA PHE A 163 -0.45 -1.52 1.28
C PHE A 163 -0.30 -0.42 2.33
N LEU A 164 -0.51 0.81 1.89
CA LEU A 164 -0.68 1.95 2.77
C LEU A 164 -2.12 1.99 3.31
N PRO A 165 -2.36 2.58 4.49
CA PRO A 165 -3.72 2.78 5.00
C PRO A 165 -4.63 3.49 3.99
N SER A 166 -4.10 4.49 3.29
CA SER A 166 -4.82 5.24 2.26
C SER A 166 -5.22 4.40 1.05
N GLU A 167 -4.37 3.45 0.66
CA GLU A 167 -4.60 2.55 -0.48
C GLU A 167 -5.64 1.50 -0.14
N VAL A 168 -5.55 0.97 1.09
CA VAL A 168 -6.50 0.03 1.66
C VAL A 168 -7.94 0.54 1.60
N ILE A 169 -8.16 1.81 1.93
CA ILE A 169 -9.50 2.43 1.94
C ILE A 169 -10.06 2.68 0.54
N ARG A 170 -9.19 2.81 -0.46
CA ARG A 170 -9.59 3.05 -1.86
C ARG A 170 -9.95 1.76 -2.59
N LEU A 171 -9.59 0.60 -2.02
CA LEU A 171 -9.91 -0.71 -2.61
C LEU A 171 -11.43 -0.96 -2.61
N GLU A 172 -12.01 -1.11 -3.79
CA GLU A 172 -13.39 -1.54 -3.94
C GLU A 172 -13.54 -3.02 -3.54
N ARG A 173 -14.25 -3.30 -2.44
CA ARG A 173 -14.47 -4.67 -1.92
C ARG A 173 -15.01 -5.63 -2.98
N GLY A 174 -15.81 -5.14 -3.92
CA GLY A 174 -16.39 -5.93 -5.00
C GLY A 174 -15.38 -6.39 -6.06
N ARG A 175 -14.18 -5.81 -6.13
CA ARG A 175 -13.15 -6.12 -7.14
C ARG A 175 -11.97 -6.91 -6.60
N VAL A 176 -11.86 -7.09 -5.28
CA VAL A 176 -10.76 -7.83 -4.66
C VAL A 176 -11.18 -9.28 -4.44
N LEU A 177 -10.51 -10.24 -5.07
CA LEU A 177 -10.68 -11.67 -4.81
C LEU A 177 -9.81 -12.13 -3.64
N ALA A 178 -8.56 -11.68 -3.62
CA ALA A 178 -7.59 -11.98 -2.57
C ALA A 178 -6.51 -10.89 -2.50
N ILE A 179 -5.76 -10.91 -1.40
CA ILE A 179 -4.62 -10.02 -1.18
C ILE A 179 -3.36 -10.85 -0.97
N VAL A 180 -2.29 -10.53 -1.72
CA VAL A 180 -0.98 -11.15 -1.56
C VAL A 180 0.07 -10.07 -1.41
N THR A 181 0.89 -10.13 -0.36
CA THR A 181 1.96 -9.15 -0.16
C THR A 181 3.33 -9.78 0.04
N SER A 182 4.39 -9.17 -0.52
CA SER A 182 5.75 -9.69 -0.34
C SER A 182 6.30 -9.45 1.06
N GLY A 183 5.90 -8.34 1.72
CA GLY A 183 6.15 -8.07 3.13
C GLY A 183 4.88 -8.15 3.97
N GLY A 184 5.01 -7.81 5.26
CA GLY A 184 3.88 -7.69 6.18
C GLY A 184 3.79 -8.84 7.20
N THR A 185 3.01 -8.57 8.25
CA THR A 185 2.75 -9.48 9.37
C THR A 185 1.25 -9.80 9.44
N ARG A 186 0.88 -10.72 10.33
CA ARG A 186 -0.53 -11.06 10.58
C ARG A 186 -1.39 -9.87 11.02
N ASP A 187 -0.76 -8.82 11.54
CA ASP A 187 -1.42 -7.61 12.07
C ASP A 187 -1.23 -6.38 11.14
N SER A 188 -0.60 -6.57 9.98
CA SER A 188 -0.41 -5.47 9.01
C SER A 188 -1.73 -4.98 8.38
N HIS A 189 -1.71 -3.76 7.83
CA HIS A 189 -2.84 -3.14 7.12
C HIS A 189 -3.51 -4.07 6.10
N ALA A 190 -2.71 -4.81 5.33
CA ALA A 190 -3.20 -5.78 4.35
C ALA A 190 -4.00 -6.92 5.00
N SER A 191 -3.52 -7.42 6.14
CA SER A 191 -4.16 -8.50 6.90
C SER A 191 -5.47 -8.05 7.55
N ILE A 192 -5.50 -6.85 8.13
CA ILE A 192 -6.71 -6.28 8.73
C ILE A 192 -7.76 -6.08 7.64
N LEU A 193 -7.37 -5.45 6.53
CA LEU A 193 -8.28 -5.22 5.41
C LEU A 193 -8.89 -6.50 4.86
N ALA A 194 -8.06 -7.51 4.61
CA ALA A 194 -8.52 -8.77 4.05
C ALA A 194 -9.61 -9.43 4.91
N ARG A 195 -9.46 -9.38 6.24
CA ARG A 195 -10.46 -9.87 7.18
C ARG A 195 -11.74 -9.05 7.12
N THR A 196 -11.62 -7.72 7.12
CA THR A 196 -12.77 -6.80 7.02
C THR A 196 -13.53 -6.95 5.70
N MET A 197 -12.83 -7.28 4.61
CA MET A 197 -13.44 -7.58 3.30
C MET A 197 -13.95 -9.02 3.16
N GLY A 198 -13.60 -9.90 4.10
CA GLY A 198 -13.90 -11.33 4.02
C GLY A 198 -13.26 -11.98 2.79
N VAL A 199 -12.05 -11.57 2.40
CA VAL A 199 -11.29 -12.14 1.29
C VAL A 199 -10.05 -12.86 1.85
N PRO A 200 -9.59 -13.95 1.21
CA PRO A 200 -8.37 -14.62 1.62
C PRO A 200 -7.14 -13.73 1.45
N ALA A 201 -6.17 -13.88 2.34
CA ALA A 201 -4.91 -13.17 2.23
C ALA A 201 -3.70 -13.97 2.70
N VAL A 202 -2.60 -13.78 1.97
CA VAL A 202 -1.28 -14.34 2.29
C VAL A 202 -0.26 -13.22 2.26
N VAL A 203 0.35 -12.94 3.41
CA VAL A 203 1.34 -11.86 3.57
C VAL A 203 2.74 -12.44 3.76
N GLY A 204 3.77 -11.65 3.47
CA GLY A 204 5.16 -12.07 3.68
C GLY A 204 5.64 -13.18 2.77
N VAL A 205 5.14 -13.27 1.51
CA VAL A 205 5.59 -14.28 0.55
C VAL A 205 7.01 -14.05 0.00
N GLY A 206 7.63 -12.94 0.39
CA GLY A 206 8.99 -12.57 0.02
C GLY A 206 9.13 -12.12 -1.44
N LYS A 207 10.39 -12.05 -1.89
CA LYS A 207 10.74 -11.49 -3.21
C LYS A 207 10.20 -12.29 -4.40
N GLY A 208 9.76 -13.53 -4.17
CA GLY A 208 9.15 -14.36 -5.21
C GLY A 208 7.90 -13.76 -5.83
N LEU A 209 7.20 -12.85 -5.12
CA LEU A 209 6.06 -12.11 -5.66
C LEU A 209 6.44 -11.24 -6.87
N PHE A 210 7.65 -10.66 -6.88
CA PHE A 210 8.10 -9.77 -7.96
C PHE A 210 8.56 -10.52 -9.22
N ALA A 211 8.64 -11.86 -9.17
CA ALA A 211 8.92 -12.68 -10.34
C ALA A 211 7.67 -12.98 -11.17
N LEU A 212 6.48 -12.68 -10.64
CA LEU A 212 5.21 -12.96 -11.31
C LEU A 212 4.89 -11.87 -12.34
N ARG A 213 3.97 -12.19 -13.25
CA ARG A 213 3.54 -11.27 -14.31
C ARG A 213 2.07 -10.87 -14.13
N GLU A 214 1.76 -9.66 -14.55
CA GLU A 214 0.39 -9.15 -14.62
C GLU A 214 -0.51 -10.13 -15.40
N GLY A 215 -1.69 -10.42 -14.87
CA GLY A 215 -2.68 -11.32 -15.49
C GLY A 215 -2.44 -12.81 -15.25
N GLU A 216 -1.35 -13.23 -14.59
CA GLU A 216 -1.10 -14.65 -14.32
C GLU A 216 -2.16 -15.24 -13.41
N ILE A 217 -2.63 -16.46 -13.73
CA ILE A 217 -3.59 -17.17 -12.90
C ILE A 217 -2.89 -17.67 -11.64
N SER A 218 -3.49 -17.33 -10.50
CA SER A 218 -3.03 -17.75 -9.20
C SER A 218 -4.16 -18.35 -8.37
N VAL A 219 -3.81 -19.27 -7.49
CA VAL A 219 -4.66 -19.73 -6.39
C VAL A 219 -4.06 -19.21 -5.10
N VAL A 220 -4.86 -18.51 -4.31
CA VAL A 220 -4.47 -18.03 -2.98
C VAL A 220 -5.17 -18.87 -1.93
N ASP A 221 -4.39 -19.57 -1.10
CA ASP A 221 -4.87 -20.32 0.05
C ASP A 221 -4.49 -19.58 1.34
N GLY A 222 -5.45 -18.86 1.88
CA GLY A 222 -5.33 -18.09 3.11
C GLY A 222 -5.30 -18.95 4.38
N TYR A 223 -5.61 -20.24 4.31
CA TYR A 223 -5.47 -21.17 5.44
C TYR A 223 -4.03 -21.66 5.58
N SER A 224 -3.46 -22.19 4.49
CA SER A 224 -2.10 -22.75 4.52
C SER A 224 -1.01 -21.69 4.32
N GLY A 225 -1.37 -20.47 3.92
CA GLY A 225 -0.42 -19.40 3.63
C GLY A 225 0.34 -19.64 2.33
N ARG A 226 -0.28 -20.32 1.36
CA ARG A 226 0.34 -20.68 0.08
C ARG A 226 -0.32 -19.97 -1.08
N VAL A 227 0.50 -19.60 -2.06
CA VAL A 227 0.04 -19.04 -3.33
C VAL A 227 0.61 -19.90 -4.46
N PHE A 228 -0.28 -20.48 -5.26
CA PHE A 228 0.07 -21.32 -6.40
C PHE A 228 -0.03 -20.50 -7.68
N ILE A 229 1.07 -20.46 -8.45
CA ILE A 229 1.18 -19.71 -9.70
C ILE A 229 1.19 -20.70 -10.86
N HIS A 230 0.37 -20.44 -11.87
CA HIS A 230 0.09 -21.40 -12.95
C HIS A 230 -0.28 -22.76 -12.35
N PRO A 231 -1.36 -22.82 -11.54
CA PRO A 231 -1.84 -24.07 -10.95
C PRO A 231 -2.23 -25.05 -12.06
N ASP A 232 -1.95 -26.33 -11.84
CA ASP A 232 -2.39 -27.37 -12.76
C ASP A 232 -3.92 -27.61 -12.66
N GLU A 233 -4.49 -28.30 -13.63
CA GLU A 233 -5.93 -28.59 -13.65
C GLU A 233 -6.40 -29.32 -12.39
N ARG A 234 -5.54 -30.17 -11.81
CA ARG A 234 -5.85 -30.90 -10.57
C ARG A 234 -6.03 -29.94 -9.40
N THR A 235 -5.10 -28.98 -9.25
CA THR A 235 -5.18 -27.96 -8.21
C THR A 235 -6.40 -27.06 -8.42
N LEU A 236 -6.66 -26.61 -9.66
CA LEU A 236 -7.84 -25.82 -9.97
C LEU A 236 -9.14 -26.57 -9.67
N LYS A 237 -9.20 -27.87 -9.96
CA LYS A 237 -10.36 -28.72 -9.66
C LYS A 237 -10.57 -28.89 -8.15
N ALA A 238 -9.51 -29.16 -7.39
CA ALA A 238 -9.57 -29.27 -5.93
C ALA A 238 -10.06 -27.95 -5.27
N VAL A 239 -9.60 -26.80 -5.78
CA VAL A 239 -10.06 -25.48 -5.33
C VAL A 239 -11.54 -25.29 -5.65
N ARG A 240 -12.00 -25.65 -6.85
CA ARG A 240 -13.43 -25.58 -7.22
C ARG A 240 -14.31 -26.42 -6.30
N GLU A 241 -13.84 -27.58 -5.86
CA GLU A 241 -14.57 -28.48 -4.96
C GLU A 241 -14.59 -27.96 -3.51
N GLN A 242 -13.55 -27.25 -3.05
CA GLN A 242 -13.48 -26.64 -1.72
C GLN A 242 -14.17 -25.28 -1.60
N CYS A 243 -14.33 -24.55 -2.71
CA CYS A 243 -14.98 -23.25 -2.74
C CYS A 243 -16.51 -23.37 -2.75
N HIS A 244 -17.14 -23.51 -1.57
CA HIS A 244 -18.59 -23.34 -1.43
C HIS A 244 -18.97 -21.85 -1.38
N GLY A 245 -18.96 -21.14 -2.52
CA GLY A 245 -19.43 -19.76 -2.61
C GLY A 245 -19.27 -19.09 -3.99
N PRO A 246 -19.96 -17.97 -4.27
CA PRO A 246 -20.07 -17.33 -5.59
C PRO A 246 -18.78 -16.63 -6.10
N ARG A 247 -17.61 -16.84 -5.47
CA ARG A 247 -16.36 -16.09 -5.73
C ARG A 247 -15.31 -16.87 -6.53
N VAL A 248 -15.71 -17.84 -7.34
CA VAL A 248 -14.78 -18.49 -8.29
C VAL A 248 -14.86 -17.79 -9.64
N LEU A 249 -14.09 -16.71 -9.81
CA LEU A 249 -13.81 -16.16 -11.15
C LEU A 249 -12.53 -16.79 -11.68
N ILE A 250 -12.66 -18.03 -12.16
CA ILE A 250 -11.68 -18.54 -13.12
C ILE A 250 -12.17 -18.03 -14.48
N PRO A 251 -11.43 -17.14 -15.18
CA PRO A 251 -11.80 -16.80 -16.55
C PRO A 251 -11.91 -18.11 -17.34
N ALA A 252 -12.97 -18.24 -18.13
CA ALA A 252 -13.09 -19.36 -19.04
C ALA A 252 -11.81 -19.41 -19.87
N ILE A 253 -11.09 -20.53 -19.78
CA ILE A 253 -9.99 -20.81 -20.68
C ILE A 253 -10.68 -21.10 -22.01
N GLU A 254 -10.76 -20.09 -22.88
CA GLU A 254 -11.05 -20.29 -24.31
C GLU A 254 -9.82 -20.86 -25.03
#